data_AF-A0A1M3NJD7-F1
#
_entry.id   AF-A0A1M3NJD7-F1
#
_cell.length_a   1.000
_cell.length_b   1.000
_cell.length_c   1.000
_cell.angle_alpha   90.00
_cell.angle_beta   90.00
_cell.angle_gamma   90.00
#
_symmetry.space_group_name_H-M   'P 1'
#
loop_
_entity.id
_entity.type
_entity.pdbx_description
1 polymer ?
#
loop_
_entity_poly.entity_id
_entity_poly.type
_entity_poly.pdbx_seq_one_letter_code
_entity_poly.pdbx_strand_id
1 'polypeptide(L)'
;MGGEPTMSDASKPGEKQTAKNGGPAPSKARAIDEAADTAANDAEAGEESDAASARAKDGETPYRGSTPAGHAKDKRSTIWQRATYRWTAITVVLAALLVLYSYHPYYRNQQFTPFKTIFPPAFVLWIVFGLFYVKATLEKFSEQRYTMRDSGLHLIALGKAAFDDVLERWHWYSVTFLVGTAAFLGGMRALTPKTSIWYDAYASIAIYFSCLFATLLLVRGFRPKRVWRLIRNRRVRTTVLAIVVKAFFTPLMTGFVVGHLNGISRAWLNHKHLPPMDFKVPNDGNIGGTVSLWWNNVGVRLGDLVPSLHDLAALVQPWTWTRAELSWGLGITYDIIFAVDCGWALFGYASESRWLGNKTRSVEPTAFGWLVCLACYPPFNPVLGTYLPLENGPQLISTETGHLWLRGATVFLFAIYAAATVSFGFKFSNLTNRGIVTRGPYRFVRHPAYLCKCMAWWLEHIPTMTLTKSFFLTLLCGVYALRAWTEERHLGMDPEYREYKKKTPWVLFPGVY
;
A
#
# COMPACT_ATOMS: atom_id res chain seq x y z
N MET A 1 -66.94 24.50 -23.50
CA MET A 1 -66.38 25.64 -24.25
C MET A 1 -66.36 26.80 -23.28
N GLY A 2 -65.19 27.07 -22.69
CA GLY A 2 -65.06 27.81 -21.43
C GLY A 2 -64.79 29.29 -21.65
N GLY A 3 -65.62 30.14 -21.04
CA GLY A 3 -65.54 31.59 -21.09
C GLY A 3 -64.74 32.19 -19.92
N GLU A 4 -63.89 33.15 -20.30
CA GLU A 4 -63.57 34.45 -19.69
C GLU A 4 -63.17 34.67 -18.21
N PRO A 5 -62.48 35.80 -17.92
CA PRO A 5 -61.57 35.98 -16.77
C PRO A 5 -61.94 37.12 -15.78
N THR A 6 -61.25 37.13 -14.63
CA THR A 6 -60.81 38.28 -13.76
C THR A 6 -61.77 39.33 -13.13
N MET A 7 -61.38 39.74 -11.89
CA MET A 7 -61.67 40.97 -11.08
C MET A 7 -62.92 40.98 -10.15
N SER A 8 -62.74 41.03 -8.81
CA SER A 8 -62.78 42.19 -7.85
C SER A 8 -64.22 42.66 -7.52
N ASP A 9 -64.70 43.02 -6.31
CA ASP A 9 -64.13 43.57 -5.08
C ASP A 9 -65.23 43.67 -3.97
N ALA A 10 -64.85 44.04 -2.72
CA ALA A 10 -65.65 44.62 -1.60
C ALA A 10 -66.58 43.70 -0.74
N SER A 11 -66.69 43.73 0.60
CA SER A 11 -66.39 44.73 1.64
C SER A 11 -66.49 44.17 3.11
N LYS A 12 -65.56 44.58 4.01
CA LYS A 12 -65.58 44.91 5.50
C LYS A 12 -66.44 44.13 6.56
N PRO A 13 -66.25 44.30 7.91
CA PRO A 13 -65.06 44.60 8.75
C PRO A 13 -64.97 43.82 10.12
N GLY A 14 -63.81 43.87 10.82
CA GLY A 14 -63.62 43.73 12.32
C GLY A 14 -63.96 42.37 12.96
N GLU A 15 -63.33 41.83 14.01
CA GLU A 15 -62.63 42.39 15.18
C GLU A 15 -61.82 41.25 15.86
N LYS A 16 -60.77 41.61 16.62
CA LYS A 16 -59.79 40.72 17.27
C LYS A 16 -60.36 39.99 18.50
N GLN A 17 -59.89 38.76 18.78
CA GLN A 17 -59.74 38.30 20.16
C GLN A 17 -58.67 37.22 20.36
N THR A 18 -58.13 37.25 21.58
CA THR A 18 -56.81 36.79 22.05
C THR A 18 -56.80 35.43 22.72
N ALA A 19 -55.65 34.78 22.57
CA ALA A 19 -55.00 33.68 23.28
C ALA A 19 -55.41 33.27 24.72
N LYS A 20 -55.05 31.99 25.00
CA LYS A 20 -54.70 31.31 26.27
C LYS A 20 -55.84 30.64 27.07
N ASN A 21 -55.84 29.31 27.04
CA ASN A 21 -56.42 28.45 28.07
C ASN A 21 -55.33 27.58 28.71
N GLY A 22 -55.29 27.58 30.04
CA GLY A 22 -54.68 26.54 30.86
C GLY A 22 -55.77 25.77 31.60
N GLY A 23 -55.51 24.51 31.93
CA GLY A 23 -56.36 23.70 32.82
C GLY A 23 -56.15 22.18 32.65
N PRO A 24 -56.32 21.36 33.71
CA PRO A 24 -55.46 20.20 33.98
C PRO A 24 -56.13 18.82 33.75
N ALA A 25 -55.28 17.78 33.80
CA ALA A 25 -55.55 16.33 33.86
C ALA A 25 -56.58 15.94 34.97
N PRO A 26 -57.09 14.67 35.10
CA PRO A 26 -56.60 13.39 34.51
C PRO A 26 -57.69 12.37 34.07
N SER A 27 -57.31 11.30 33.35
CA SER A 27 -57.78 9.94 33.69
C SER A 27 -56.94 8.84 33.02
N LYS A 28 -56.87 7.72 33.73
CA LYS A 28 -56.06 6.52 33.48
C LYS A 28 -56.53 5.75 32.24
N ALA A 29 -55.60 5.45 31.34
CA ALA A 29 -55.57 4.18 30.62
C ALA A 29 -54.12 3.79 30.33
N ARG A 30 -53.87 2.50 30.45
CA ARG A 30 -52.58 1.83 30.64
C ARG A 30 -52.05 1.38 29.28
N ALA A 31 -50.82 1.79 28.99
CA ALA A 31 -49.76 1.09 28.24
C ALA A 31 -50.15 0.02 27.21
N ILE A 32 -49.72 0.25 25.96
CA ILE A 32 -48.83 -0.62 25.17
C ILE A 32 -48.29 0.22 23.98
N ASP A 33 -46.98 0.07 23.74
CA ASP A 33 -46.20 0.46 22.55
C ASP A 33 -45.82 1.94 22.31
N GLU A 34 -44.82 2.41 23.07
CA GLU A 34 -43.82 3.38 22.58
C GLU A 34 -42.42 2.95 23.07
N ALA A 35 -41.72 2.18 22.24
CA ALA A 35 -40.29 1.90 22.38
C ALA A 35 -39.70 1.54 21.01
N ALA A 36 -39.75 2.48 20.07
CA ALA A 36 -39.02 2.41 18.81
C ALA A 36 -38.82 3.82 18.26
N ASP A 37 -37.88 4.56 18.86
CA ASP A 37 -37.11 5.64 18.22
C ASP A 37 -36.51 6.53 19.29
N THR A 38 -35.23 6.30 19.62
CA THR A 38 -34.21 7.24 20.17
C THR A 38 -33.22 6.52 21.09
N ALA A 39 -32.23 5.84 20.53
CA ALA A 39 -30.95 5.57 21.18
C ALA A 39 -29.96 4.91 20.21
N ALA A 40 -29.31 5.71 19.35
CA ALA A 40 -28.13 5.25 18.61
C ALA A 40 -27.30 6.44 18.10
N ASN A 41 -26.87 7.31 19.00
CA ASN A 41 -25.72 8.18 18.80
C ASN A 41 -25.18 8.57 20.18
N ASP A 42 -23.87 8.79 20.22
CA ASP A 42 -23.12 9.42 21.30
C ASP A 42 -22.61 8.51 22.41
N ALA A 43 -21.44 7.89 22.16
CA ALA A 43 -20.31 7.90 23.10
C ALA A 43 -19.13 7.11 22.51
N GLU A 44 -18.03 7.79 22.15
CA GLU A 44 -16.66 7.30 22.39
C GLU A 44 -15.63 8.37 21.93
N ALA A 45 -15.31 9.32 22.83
CA ALA A 45 -13.97 9.93 22.98
C ALA A 45 -13.91 10.89 24.19
N GLY A 46 -12.97 10.61 25.12
CA GLY A 46 -12.49 11.49 26.22
C GLY A 46 -13.36 11.45 27.49
N GLU A 47 -12.87 11.38 28.74
CA GLU A 47 -11.58 11.74 29.35
C GLU A 47 -11.38 11.00 30.69
N GLU A 48 -10.15 11.08 31.19
CA GLU A 48 -9.62 10.60 32.48
C GLU A 48 -10.45 10.98 33.71
N SER A 49 -10.48 10.10 34.73
CA SER A 49 -10.13 10.46 36.10
C SER A 49 -10.10 9.24 37.02
N ASP A 50 -9.00 9.13 37.76
CA ASP A 50 -8.86 8.30 38.95
C ASP A 50 -9.86 8.74 40.03
N ALA A 51 -10.46 7.79 40.75
CA ALA A 51 -10.39 7.68 42.22
C ALA A 51 -11.49 6.77 42.78
N ALA A 52 -11.03 5.91 43.68
CA ALA A 52 -11.74 5.07 44.63
C ALA A 52 -13.10 5.57 45.16
N SER A 53 -14.06 4.66 45.31
CA SER A 53 -14.74 4.45 46.60
C SER A 53 -15.70 3.27 46.55
N ALA A 54 -15.61 2.45 47.60
CA ALA A 54 -16.44 1.30 47.96
C ALA A 54 -17.96 1.49 47.85
N ARG A 55 -18.68 0.45 47.42
CA ARG A 55 -19.63 -0.29 48.29
C ARG A 55 -20.16 -1.55 47.61
N ALA A 56 -20.05 -2.66 48.31
CA ALA A 56 -20.69 -3.92 47.99
C ALA A 56 -22.16 -3.95 48.47
N LYS A 57 -22.96 -4.79 47.81
CA LYS A 57 -24.26 -5.44 48.14
C LYS A 57 -25.18 -5.36 46.91
N ASP A 58 -25.94 -6.35 46.48
CA ASP A 58 -26.03 -7.79 46.68
C ASP A 58 -26.98 -8.26 45.56
N GLY A 59 -26.72 -9.42 44.96
CA GLY A 59 -27.76 -10.25 44.33
C GLY A 59 -28.23 -9.87 42.93
N GLU A 60 -27.55 -10.36 41.90
CA GLU A 60 -28.21 -10.98 40.74
C GLU A 60 -27.24 -11.92 40.02
N THR A 61 -27.76 -13.08 39.62
CA THR A 61 -27.07 -14.32 39.26
C THR A 61 -26.10 -14.19 38.07
N PRO A 62 -24.85 -14.69 38.13
CA PRO A 62 -24.01 -14.83 36.95
C PRO A 62 -24.46 -16.03 36.11
N TYR A 63 -24.60 -15.77 34.80
CA TYR A 63 -24.78 -16.71 33.70
C TYR A 63 -24.18 -18.11 33.98
N ARG A 64 -25.06 -19.10 34.17
CA ARG A 64 -24.71 -20.52 34.40
C ARG A 64 -24.43 -21.19 33.04
N GLY A 65 -23.27 -20.90 32.48
CA GLY A 65 -22.62 -21.75 31.48
C GLY A 65 -21.83 -22.85 32.19
N SER A 66 -22.12 -24.10 31.87
CA SER A 66 -21.56 -25.31 32.48
C SER A 66 -20.02 -25.36 32.55
N THR A 67 -19.48 -25.47 33.77
CA THR A 67 -18.25 -26.25 34.06
C THR A 67 -18.69 -27.53 34.75
N PRO A 68 -18.43 -28.72 34.17
CA PRO A 68 -17.37 -29.61 34.68
C PRO A 68 -16.77 -30.50 33.57
N ALA A 69 -15.64 -31.20 33.66
CA ALA A 69 -14.52 -31.31 34.58
C ALA A 69 -13.39 -31.99 33.79
N GLY A 70 -12.13 -31.70 34.12
CA GLY A 70 -10.98 -32.51 33.70
C GLY A 70 -10.49 -32.32 32.27
N HIS A 71 -9.88 -31.18 31.97
CA HIS A 71 -9.00 -31.07 30.79
C HIS A 71 -7.60 -30.62 31.23
N ALA A 72 -6.61 -31.31 30.66
CA ALA A 72 -5.19 -31.25 30.97
C ALA A 72 -4.68 -29.84 31.28
N LYS A 73 -3.63 -29.73 32.12
CA LYS A 73 -2.82 -28.50 32.26
C LYS A 73 -2.49 -27.99 30.85
N ASP A 74 -3.27 -27.02 30.37
CA ASP A 74 -3.08 -26.45 29.05
C ASP A 74 -1.76 -25.68 29.13
N LYS A 75 -0.70 -26.30 28.60
CA LYS A 75 0.68 -25.85 28.76
C LYS A 75 0.79 -24.52 28.02
N ARG A 76 0.52 -23.40 28.71
CA ARG A 76 0.56 -22.05 28.11
C ARG A 76 1.89 -21.88 27.41
N SER A 77 1.84 -21.77 26.08
CA SER A 77 3.05 -21.63 25.26
C SER A 77 3.93 -20.49 25.77
N THR A 78 5.22 -20.73 25.89
CA THR A 78 6.17 -19.71 26.36
C THR A 78 6.23 -18.55 25.37
N ILE A 79 6.72 -17.38 25.81
CA ILE A 79 6.84 -16.23 24.90
C ILE A 79 7.78 -16.51 23.72
N TRP A 80 8.84 -17.29 23.97
CA TRP A 80 9.76 -17.79 22.95
C TRP A 80 9.06 -18.69 21.95
N GLN A 81 8.25 -19.65 22.39
CA GLN A 81 7.48 -20.51 21.48
C GLN A 81 6.55 -19.68 20.58
N ARG A 82 5.80 -18.73 21.16
CA ARG A 82 4.93 -17.83 20.38
C ARG A 82 5.71 -16.98 19.39
N ALA A 83 6.88 -16.47 19.81
CA ALA A 83 7.75 -15.68 18.94
C ALA A 83 8.27 -16.52 17.77
N THR A 84 8.75 -17.74 18.04
CA THR A 84 9.21 -18.68 17.03
C THR A 84 8.12 -18.99 16.02
N TYR A 85 6.89 -19.30 16.44
CA TYR A 85 5.80 -19.57 15.49
C TYR A 85 5.51 -18.38 14.57
N ARG A 86 5.49 -17.15 15.10
CA ARG A 86 5.21 -15.94 14.32
C ARG A 86 6.35 -15.61 13.39
N TRP A 87 7.58 -15.71 13.87
CA TRP A 87 8.78 -15.53 13.08
C TRP A 87 8.80 -16.52 11.92
N THR A 88 8.62 -17.82 12.17
CA THR A 88 8.55 -18.86 11.14
C THR A 88 7.48 -18.56 10.09
N ALA A 89 6.27 -18.20 10.52
CA ALA A 89 5.17 -17.91 9.60
C ALA A 89 5.49 -16.71 8.67
N ILE A 90 6.11 -15.65 9.20
CA ILE A 90 6.55 -14.50 8.40
C ILE A 90 7.71 -14.90 7.49
N THR A 91 8.69 -15.67 7.99
CA THR A 91 9.85 -16.14 7.22
C THR A 91 9.42 -16.98 6.02
N VAL A 92 8.41 -17.84 6.15
CA VAL A 92 7.86 -18.62 5.02
C VAL A 92 7.32 -17.70 3.92
N VAL A 93 6.59 -16.65 4.28
CA VAL A 93 6.08 -15.68 3.30
C VAL A 93 7.23 -14.91 2.65
N LEU A 94 8.21 -14.44 3.43
CA LEU A 94 9.37 -13.73 2.90
C LEU A 94 10.22 -14.62 1.98
N ALA A 95 10.37 -15.91 2.29
CA ALA A 95 11.06 -16.88 1.45
C ALA A 95 10.32 -17.11 0.13
N ALA A 96 8.98 -17.24 0.17
CA ALA A 96 8.17 -17.33 -1.05
C ALA A 96 8.32 -16.08 -1.93
N LEU A 97 8.37 -14.88 -1.31
CA LEU A 97 8.64 -13.63 -2.01
C LEU A 97 10.07 -13.58 -2.57
N LEU A 98 11.08 -14.08 -1.85
CA LEU A 98 12.45 -14.18 -2.36
C LEU A 98 12.50 -15.02 -3.64
N VAL A 99 11.82 -16.17 -3.66
CA VAL A 99 11.70 -17.02 -4.85
C VAL A 99 10.98 -16.28 -5.97
N LEU A 100 9.84 -15.65 -5.68
CA LEU A 100 9.07 -14.87 -6.66
C LEU A 100 9.94 -13.81 -7.33
N TYR A 101 10.65 -12.99 -6.55
CA TYR A 101 11.48 -11.89 -7.07
C TYR A 101 12.74 -12.38 -7.79
N SER A 102 13.25 -13.55 -7.42
CA SER A 102 14.46 -14.12 -8.05
C SER A 102 14.12 -14.78 -9.40
N TYR A 103 13.00 -15.51 -9.47
CA TYR A 103 12.75 -16.43 -10.59
C TYR A 103 11.65 -15.98 -11.55
N HIS A 104 10.65 -15.23 -11.09
CA HIS A 104 9.52 -14.87 -11.97
C HIS A 104 9.98 -13.92 -13.10
N PRO A 105 9.61 -14.18 -14.37
CA PRO A 105 10.12 -13.43 -15.53
C PRO A 105 9.96 -11.91 -15.43
N TYR A 106 8.80 -11.44 -14.96
CA TYR A 106 8.54 -10.01 -14.78
C TYR A 106 9.56 -9.30 -13.86
N TYR A 107 9.99 -9.94 -12.77
CA TYR A 107 10.95 -9.34 -11.83
C TYR A 107 12.41 -9.45 -12.31
N ARG A 108 12.67 -10.11 -13.45
CA ARG A 108 14.02 -10.14 -14.06
C ARG A 108 14.36 -8.86 -14.82
N ASN A 109 13.39 -7.99 -15.07
CA ASN A 109 13.59 -6.71 -15.75
C ASN A 109 14.54 -5.79 -14.96
N GLN A 110 15.34 -5.00 -15.67
CA GLN A 110 16.35 -4.10 -15.06
C GLN A 110 15.78 -3.12 -14.04
N GLN A 111 14.51 -2.70 -14.20
CA GLN A 111 13.85 -1.81 -13.25
C GLN A 111 13.77 -2.37 -11.82
N PHE A 112 13.79 -3.70 -11.65
CA PHE A 112 13.70 -4.36 -10.34
C PHE A 112 15.05 -4.72 -9.75
N THR A 113 16.15 -4.52 -10.48
CA THR A 113 17.51 -4.80 -9.98
C THR A 113 17.77 -4.18 -8.61
N PRO A 114 17.43 -2.90 -8.33
CA PRO A 114 17.71 -2.32 -7.01
C PRO A 114 17.00 -3.06 -5.87
N PHE A 115 15.72 -3.40 -6.06
CA PHE A 115 14.97 -4.16 -5.05
C PHE A 115 15.51 -5.57 -4.87
N LYS A 116 15.89 -6.23 -5.97
CA LYS A 116 16.49 -7.57 -5.94
C LYS A 116 17.84 -7.62 -5.25
N THR A 117 18.58 -6.52 -5.23
CA THR A 117 19.83 -6.46 -4.47
C THR A 117 19.61 -6.17 -2.99
N ILE A 118 18.57 -5.41 -2.63
CA ILE A 118 18.26 -5.04 -1.24
C ILE A 118 17.51 -6.15 -0.49
N PHE A 119 16.61 -6.88 -1.17
CA PHE A 119 15.72 -7.84 -0.51
C PHE A 119 16.46 -9.05 0.10
N PRO A 120 17.43 -9.70 -0.56
CA PRO A 120 18.18 -10.81 0.03
C PRO A 120 18.95 -10.46 1.32
N PRO A 121 19.77 -9.39 1.41
CA PRO A 121 20.42 -9.03 2.66
C PRO A 121 19.41 -8.63 3.75
N ALA A 122 18.31 -7.96 3.40
CA ALA A 122 17.23 -7.69 4.34
C ALA A 122 16.57 -8.99 4.88
N PHE A 123 16.41 -10.00 4.02
CA PHE A 123 15.92 -11.32 4.41
C PHE A 123 16.89 -12.05 5.34
N VAL A 124 18.21 -11.97 5.08
CA VAL A 124 19.23 -12.51 5.99
C VAL A 124 19.20 -11.81 7.35
N LEU A 125 19.11 -10.48 7.38
CA LEU A 125 18.95 -9.73 8.63
C LEU A 125 17.67 -10.14 9.39
N TRP A 126 16.57 -10.40 8.67
CA TRP A 126 15.35 -10.94 9.28
C TRP A 126 15.53 -12.34 9.86
N ILE A 127 16.29 -13.23 9.21
CA ILE A 127 16.59 -14.55 9.76
C ILE A 127 17.37 -14.43 11.07
N VAL A 128 18.38 -13.55 11.12
CA VAL A 128 19.25 -13.38 12.29
C VAL A 128 18.56 -12.66 13.44
N PHE A 129 17.91 -11.53 13.17
CA PHE A 129 17.38 -10.63 14.21
C PHE A 129 15.86 -10.69 14.37
N GLY A 130 15.13 -11.25 13.39
CA GLY A 130 13.67 -11.22 13.36
C GLY A 130 13.02 -11.94 14.54
N LEU A 131 13.62 -13.03 15.05
CA LEU A 131 13.09 -13.76 16.21
C LEU A 131 13.09 -12.86 17.47
N PHE A 132 14.20 -12.17 17.72
CA PHE A 132 14.35 -11.25 18.85
C PHE A 132 13.40 -10.06 18.72
N TYR A 133 13.25 -9.52 17.51
CA TYR A 133 12.29 -8.46 17.23
C TYR A 133 10.84 -8.89 17.53
N VAL A 134 10.44 -10.08 17.08
CA VAL A 134 9.10 -10.63 17.32
C VAL A 134 8.88 -10.86 18.81
N LYS A 135 9.87 -11.39 19.53
CA LYS A 135 9.83 -11.55 21.00
C LYS A 135 9.64 -10.21 21.70
N ALA A 136 10.48 -9.22 21.40
CA ALA A 136 10.41 -7.90 22.02
C ALA A 136 9.04 -7.23 21.76
N THR A 137 8.50 -7.41 20.56
CA THR A 137 7.15 -6.94 20.21
C THR A 137 6.07 -7.66 21.02
N LEU A 138 6.21 -8.96 21.22
CA LEU A 138 5.29 -9.77 22.04
C LEU A 138 5.32 -9.38 23.52
N GLU A 139 6.49 -9.09 24.06
CA GLU A 139 6.69 -8.67 25.45
C GLU A 139 6.05 -7.32 25.69
N LYS A 140 6.36 -6.35 24.83
CA LYS A 140 5.87 -4.97 24.95
C LYS A 140 4.36 -4.84 24.75
N PHE A 141 3.72 -5.77 24.05
CA PHE A 141 2.31 -5.67 23.66
C PHE A 141 1.51 -6.92 24.01
N SER A 142 1.86 -7.58 25.11
CA SER A 142 1.28 -8.84 25.56
C SER A 142 -0.21 -8.75 25.90
N GLU A 143 -0.69 -7.59 26.36
CA GLU A 143 -2.10 -7.35 26.72
C GLU A 143 -3.03 -7.29 25.51
N GLN A 144 -2.51 -6.93 24.33
CA GLN A 144 -3.29 -6.81 23.11
C GLN A 144 -3.44 -8.13 22.33
N ARG A 145 -3.15 -9.28 22.99
CA ARG A 145 -3.21 -10.63 22.39
C ARG A 145 -4.55 -11.00 21.75
N TYR A 146 -5.64 -10.36 22.19
CA TYR A 146 -7.00 -10.59 21.71
C TYR A 146 -7.42 -9.68 20.56
N THR A 147 -6.62 -8.64 20.27
CA THR A 147 -6.84 -7.85 19.06
C THR A 147 -6.23 -8.63 17.89
N MET A 148 -7.07 -9.23 17.04
CA MET A 148 -6.68 -9.84 15.75
C MET A 148 -6.17 -8.76 14.77
N ARG A 149 -5.08 -8.09 15.15
CA ARG A 149 -4.36 -7.02 14.41
C ARG A 149 -2.91 -7.44 14.13
N ASP A 150 -2.57 -8.69 14.40
CA ASP A 150 -1.24 -9.27 14.24
C ASP A 150 -1.19 -10.15 12.99
N SER A 151 -0.46 -9.69 11.97
CA SER A 151 -0.30 -10.40 10.71
C SER A 151 0.34 -11.77 10.89
N GLY A 152 1.30 -11.92 11.81
CA GLY A 152 1.93 -13.20 12.12
C GLY A 152 0.93 -14.21 12.67
N LEU A 153 -0.03 -13.76 13.50
CA LEU A 153 -1.09 -14.63 14.00
C LEU A 153 -2.03 -15.10 12.89
N HIS A 154 -2.40 -14.21 11.96
CA HIS A 154 -3.22 -14.60 10.80
C HIS A 154 -2.49 -15.63 9.92
N LEU A 155 -1.18 -15.48 9.71
CA LEU A 155 -0.37 -16.42 8.95
C LEU A 155 -0.26 -17.78 9.65
N ILE A 156 -0.08 -17.81 10.97
CA ILE A 156 -0.12 -19.07 11.74
C ILE A 156 -1.48 -19.75 11.61
N ALA A 157 -2.57 -18.98 11.76
CA ALA A 157 -3.92 -19.53 11.65
C ALA A 157 -4.19 -20.10 10.24
N LEU A 158 -3.68 -19.44 9.20
CA LEU A 158 -3.72 -19.94 7.82
C LEU A 158 -2.88 -21.22 7.66
N GLY A 159 -1.67 -21.26 8.21
CA GLY A 159 -0.81 -22.45 8.19
C GLY A 159 -1.46 -23.65 8.89
N LYS A 160 -2.02 -23.44 10.09
CA LYS A 160 -2.78 -24.46 10.83
C LYS A 160 -4.02 -24.91 10.06
N ALA A 161 -4.77 -23.98 9.48
CA ALA A 161 -5.94 -24.32 8.66
C ALA A 161 -5.57 -25.09 7.40
N ALA A 162 -4.40 -24.78 6.81
CA ALA A 162 -3.88 -25.41 5.61
C ALA A 162 -3.39 -26.82 5.86
N PHE A 163 -2.67 -27.08 6.95
CA PHE A 163 -1.92 -28.33 7.12
C PHE A 163 -2.33 -29.18 8.35
N ASP A 164 -3.21 -28.72 9.24
CA ASP A 164 -3.52 -29.39 10.52
C ASP A 164 -2.23 -29.77 11.31
N ASP A 165 -2.34 -30.58 12.36
CA ASP A 165 -1.18 -31.18 13.04
C ASP A 165 -0.48 -32.28 12.20
N VAL A 166 -0.56 -32.22 10.86
CA VAL A 166 0.23 -33.12 9.98
C VAL A 166 1.72 -32.83 10.15
N LEU A 167 2.09 -31.56 10.32
CA LEU A 167 3.44 -31.16 10.70
C LEU A 167 3.86 -31.74 12.06
N GLU A 168 2.90 -32.03 12.95
CA GLU A 168 3.08 -32.59 14.30
C GLU A 168 3.00 -34.14 14.35
N ARG A 169 2.87 -34.80 13.21
CA ARG A 169 3.00 -36.26 13.08
C ARG A 169 4.16 -36.70 12.20
N TRP A 170 4.58 -35.82 11.28
CA TRP A 170 5.57 -36.16 10.25
C TRP A 170 6.98 -35.61 10.49
N HIS A 171 7.13 -34.55 11.29
CA HIS A 171 8.41 -33.91 11.64
C HIS A 171 9.55 -34.88 12.00
N TRP A 172 9.32 -36.00 12.70
CA TRP A 172 10.39 -36.97 12.96
C TRP A 172 10.80 -37.78 11.73
N TYR A 173 9.85 -38.31 10.95
CA TYR A 173 10.14 -39.08 9.73
C TYR A 173 10.67 -38.20 8.59
N SER A 174 10.14 -36.99 8.45
CA SER A 174 10.53 -36.01 7.42
C SER A 174 11.94 -35.47 7.64
N VAL A 175 12.27 -35.09 8.88
CA VAL A 175 13.62 -34.61 9.22
C VAL A 175 14.63 -35.74 9.09
N THR A 176 14.31 -36.95 9.57
CA THR A 176 15.20 -38.10 9.45
C THR A 176 15.42 -38.50 8.00
N PHE A 177 14.39 -38.46 7.15
CA PHE A 177 14.52 -38.76 5.71
C PHE A 177 15.30 -37.68 4.95
N LEU A 178 15.00 -36.40 5.16
CA LEU A 178 15.70 -35.28 4.51
C LEU A 178 17.17 -35.18 4.95
N VAL A 179 17.42 -35.24 6.27
CA VAL A 179 18.77 -35.18 6.84
C VAL A 179 19.54 -36.45 6.47
N GLY A 180 18.91 -37.63 6.52
CA GLY A 180 19.52 -38.89 6.10
C GLY A 180 19.90 -38.90 4.62
N THR A 181 19.01 -38.41 3.74
CA THR A 181 19.27 -38.32 2.30
C THR A 181 20.35 -37.28 1.99
N ALA A 182 20.34 -36.12 2.65
CA ALA A 182 21.37 -35.10 2.51
C ALA A 182 22.73 -35.56 3.05
N ALA A 183 22.76 -36.28 4.18
CA ALA A 183 23.98 -36.85 4.74
C ALA A 183 24.55 -37.97 3.85
N PHE A 184 23.69 -38.85 3.31
CA PHE A 184 24.08 -39.91 2.38
C PHE A 184 24.66 -39.34 1.07
N LEU A 185 23.94 -38.42 0.42
CA LEU A 185 24.39 -37.80 -0.84
C LEU A 185 25.59 -36.87 -0.63
N GLY A 186 25.67 -36.18 0.51
CA GLY A 186 26.84 -35.39 0.91
C GLY A 186 28.06 -36.27 1.17
N GLY A 187 27.88 -37.44 1.81
CA GLY A 187 28.92 -38.44 2.00
C GLY A 187 29.42 -39.02 0.68
N MET A 188 28.50 -39.37 -0.24
CA MET A 188 28.88 -39.81 -1.59
C MET A 188 29.63 -38.71 -2.34
N ARG A 189 29.20 -37.45 -2.25
CA ARG A 189 29.92 -36.32 -2.85
C ARG A 189 31.31 -36.13 -2.26
N ALA A 190 31.49 -36.30 -0.95
CA ALA A 190 32.80 -36.18 -0.30
C ALA A 190 33.78 -37.30 -0.71
N LEU A 191 33.26 -38.50 -1.03
CA LEU A 191 34.04 -39.64 -1.51
C LEU A 191 34.30 -39.60 -3.03
N THR A 192 33.70 -38.65 -3.75
CA THR A 192 33.81 -38.55 -5.21
C THR A 192 34.83 -37.48 -5.62
N PRO A 193 35.75 -37.75 -6.54
CA PRO A 193 36.68 -36.75 -7.07
C PRO A 193 35.92 -35.55 -7.68
N LYS A 194 36.39 -34.31 -7.43
CA LYS A 194 35.77 -33.07 -7.94
C LYS A 194 35.66 -32.98 -9.46
N THR A 195 36.46 -33.77 -10.18
CA THR A 195 36.46 -33.84 -11.65
C THR A 195 35.36 -34.76 -12.21
N SER A 196 34.68 -35.52 -11.35
CA SER A 196 33.60 -36.43 -11.75
C SER A 196 32.33 -35.66 -12.11
N ILE A 197 31.69 -36.06 -13.20
CA ILE A 197 30.36 -35.55 -13.61
C ILE A 197 29.30 -35.73 -12.52
N TRP A 198 29.51 -36.67 -11.59
CA TRP A 198 28.59 -36.96 -10.50
C TRP A 198 28.72 -36.00 -9.31
N TYR A 199 29.82 -35.25 -9.21
CA TYR A 199 30.13 -34.41 -8.06
C TYR A 199 29.06 -33.33 -7.81
N ASP A 200 28.62 -32.64 -8.85
CA ASP A 200 27.54 -31.63 -8.76
C ASP A 200 26.14 -32.25 -8.96
N ALA A 201 26.08 -33.43 -9.58
CA ALA A 201 24.83 -34.18 -9.71
C ALA A 201 24.29 -34.61 -8.34
N TYR A 202 25.12 -35.07 -7.40
CA TYR A 202 24.66 -35.46 -6.06
C TYR A 202 24.03 -34.31 -5.28
N ALA A 203 24.60 -33.10 -5.37
CA ALA A 203 24.03 -31.90 -4.75
C ALA A 203 22.68 -31.53 -5.39
N SER A 204 22.61 -31.59 -6.71
CA SER A 204 21.38 -31.32 -7.47
C SER A 204 20.28 -32.34 -7.14
N ILE A 205 20.61 -33.63 -7.10
CA ILE A 205 19.68 -34.72 -6.76
C ILE A 205 19.15 -34.55 -5.33
N ALA A 206 20.01 -34.20 -4.36
CA ALA A 206 19.57 -33.93 -2.99
C ALA A 206 18.55 -32.79 -2.93
N ILE A 207 18.77 -31.72 -3.71
CA ILE A 207 17.84 -30.60 -3.82
C ILE A 207 16.52 -31.05 -4.47
N TYR A 208 16.57 -31.79 -5.58
CA TYR A 208 15.37 -32.27 -6.28
C TYR A 208 14.52 -33.18 -5.40
N PHE A 209 15.12 -34.16 -4.72
CA PHE A 209 14.38 -35.04 -3.79
C PHE A 209 13.79 -34.25 -2.62
N SER A 210 14.52 -33.26 -2.09
CA SER A 210 14.01 -32.40 -1.02
C SER A 210 12.81 -31.56 -1.49
N CYS A 211 12.88 -31.00 -2.69
CA CYS A 211 11.80 -30.24 -3.31
C CYS A 211 10.58 -31.12 -3.63
N LEU A 212 10.80 -32.31 -4.20
CA LEU A 212 9.74 -33.26 -4.51
C LEU A 212 9.03 -33.72 -3.24
N PHE A 213 9.78 -34.09 -2.22
CA PHE A 213 9.25 -34.51 -0.93
C PHE A 213 8.48 -33.38 -0.24
N ALA A 214 9.03 -32.15 -0.22
CA ALA A 214 8.32 -30.97 0.27
C ALA A 214 7.01 -30.72 -0.51
N THR A 215 7.03 -30.90 -1.83
CA THR A 215 5.84 -30.75 -2.69
C THR A 215 4.79 -31.82 -2.36
N LEU A 216 5.20 -33.08 -2.20
CA LEU A 216 4.30 -34.17 -1.83
C LEU A 216 3.67 -33.96 -0.44
N LEU A 217 4.45 -33.47 0.53
CA LEU A 217 3.94 -33.07 1.85
C LEU A 217 2.91 -31.94 1.74
N LEU A 218 3.21 -30.93 0.92
CA LEU A 218 2.30 -29.81 0.67
C LEU A 218 1.00 -30.29 0.01
N VAL A 219 1.06 -31.10 -1.04
CA VAL A 219 -0.12 -31.58 -1.77
C VAL A 219 -1.00 -32.49 -0.91
N ARG A 220 -0.41 -33.40 -0.14
CA ARG A 220 -1.16 -34.37 0.66
C ARG A 220 -1.76 -33.80 1.94
N GLY A 221 -1.11 -32.79 2.53
CA GLY A 221 -1.56 -32.12 3.75
C GLY A 221 -2.50 -30.94 3.52
N PHE A 222 -2.53 -30.35 2.31
CA PHE A 222 -3.24 -29.11 2.06
C PHE A 222 -4.77 -29.27 2.07
N ARG A 223 -5.44 -28.50 2.94
CA ARG A 223 -6.90 -28.49 3.12
C ARG A 223 -7.53 -27.18 2.65
N PRO A 224 -7.80 -27.01 1.34
CA PRO A 224 -8.23 -25.74 0.76
C PRO A 224 -9.55 -25.22 1.37
N LYS A 225 -10.50 -26.11 1.70
CA LYS A 225 -11.80 -25.72 2.28
C LYS A 225 -11.67 -25.04 3.65
N ARG A 226 -10.70 -25.43 4.47
CA ARG A 226 -10.45 -24.80 5.80
C ARG A 226 -9.78 -23.43 5.63
N VAL A 227 -8.78 -23.36 4.76
CA VAL A 227 -8.10 -22.11 4.40
C VAL A 227 -9.10 -21.09 3.86
N TRP A 228 -9.96 -21.50 2.93
CA TRP A 228 -10.95 -20.61 2.32
C TRP A 228 -11.97 -20.08 3.33
N ARG A 229 -12.44 -20.93 4.27
CA ARG A 229 -13.28 -20.49 5.39
C ARG A 229 -12.59 -19.43 6.25
N LEU A 230 -11.31 -19.59 6.54
CA LEU A 230 -10.56 -18.63 7.34
C LEU A 230 -10.30 -17.32 6.57
N ILE A 231 -9.97 -17.39 5.28
CA ILE A 231 -9.83 -16.22 4.40
C ILE A 231 -11.15 -15.45 4.27
N ARG A 232 -12.31 -16.09 4.45
CA ARG A 232 -13.61 -15.39 4.51
C ARG A 232 -13.71 -14.43 5.70
N ASN A 233 -12.92 -14.62 6.76
CA ASN A 233 -12.82 -13.65 7.85
C ASN A 233 -12.20 -12.35 7.33
N ARG A 234 -12.93 -11.23 7.50
CA ARG A 234 -12.54 -9.91 7.01
C ARG A 234 -11.10 -9.52 7.37
N ARG A 235 -10.65 -9.79 8.61
CA ARG A 235 -9.31 -9.38 9.08
C ARG A 235 -8.19 -10.20 8.45
N VAL A 236 -8.39 -11.50 8.30
CA VAL A 236 -7.44 -12.41 7.63
C VAL A 236 -7.37 -12.05 6.15
N ARG A 237 -8.52 -11.85 5.50
CA ARG A 237 -8.60 -11.40 4.10
C ARG A 237 -7.81 -10.12 3.87
N THR A 238 -8.03 -9.11 4.72
CA THR A 238 -7.32 -7.83 4.65
C THR A 238 -5.82 -8.01 4.78
N THR A 239 -5.36 -8.91 5.65
CA THR A 239 -3.92 -9.19 5.82
C THR A 239 -3.32 -9.84 4.58
N VAL A 240 -3.97 -10.87 4.04
CA VAL A 240 -3.50 -11.57 2.83
C VAL A 240 -3.45 -10.60 1.65
N LEU A 241 -4.54 -9.87 1.40
CA LEU A 241 -4.58 -8.89 0.31
C LEU A 241 -3.56 -7.76 0.50
N ALA A 242 -3.35 -7.27 1.72
CA ALA A 242 -2.35 -6.25 2.00
C ALA A 242 -0.92 -6.73 1.72
N ILE A 243 -0.62 -8.02 2.00
CA ILE A 243 0.66 -8.64 1.61
C ILE A 243 0.80 -8.64 0.09
N VAL A 244 -0.26 -9.00 -0.66
CA VAL A 244 -0.25 -8.97 -2.13
C VAL A 244 -0.01 -7.56 -2.68
N VAL A 245 -0.71 -6.54 -2.14
CA VAL A 245 -0.50 -5.14 -2.53
C VAL A 245 0.97 -4.75 -2.34
N LYS A 246 1.53 -4.97 -1.14
CA LYS A 246 2.92 -4.61 -0.86
C LYS A 246 3.91 -5.41 -1.68
N ALA A 247 3.65 -6.70 -1.88
CA ALA A 247 4.51 -7.56 -2.67
C ALA A 247 4.63 -7.09 -4.13
N PHE A 248 3.57 -6.48 -4.68
CA PHE A 248 3.56 -5.90 -6.01
C PHE A 248 4.17 -4.49 -6.05
N PHE A 249 3.74 -3.59 -5.17
CA PHE A 249 4.10 -2.18 -5.25
C PHE A 249 5.47 -1.84 -4.65
N THR A 250 5.95 -2.53 -3.60
CA THR A 250 7.26 -2.20 -3.00
C THR A 250 8.42 -2.36 -4.00
N PRO A 251 8.54 -3.47 -4.75
CA PRO A 251 9.58 -3.61 -5.77
C PRO A 251 9.45 -2.56 -6.87
N LEU A 252 8.22 -2.28 -7.31
CA LEU A 252 7.92 -1.32 -8.37
C LEU A 252 8.34 0.10 -7.98
N MET A 253 7.95 0.56 -6.79
CA MET A 253 8.32 1.89 -6.28
C MET A 253 9.82 2.01 -6.06
N THR A 254 10.48 0.94 -5.59
CA THR A 254 11.95 0.92 -5.47
C THR A 254 12.62 1.16 -6.82
N GLY A 255 12.12 0.52 -7.89
CA GLY A 255 12.60 0.72 -9.25
C GLY A 255 12.40 2.15 -9.74
N PHE A 256 11.20 2.73 -9.55
CA PHE A 256 10.91 4.11 -9.96
C PHE A 256 11.75 5.14 -9.21
N VAL A 257 11.89 5.02 -7.89
CA VAL A 257 12.73 5.93 -7.10
C VAL A 257 14.16 5.91 -7.60
N VAL A 258 14.76 4.73 -7.75
CA VAL A 258 16.16 4.62 -8.21
C VAL A 258 16.30 5.11 -9.65
N GLY A 259 15.30 4.87 -10.51
CA GLY A 259 15.25 5.41 -11.86
C GLY A 259 15.34 6.94 -11.90
N HIS A 260 14.51 7.62 -11.12
CA HIS A 260 14.54 9.09 -11.04
C HIS A 260 15.79 9.62 -10.34
N LEU A 261 16.30 8.96 -9.29
CA LEU A 261 17.59 9.32 -8.68
C LEU A 261 18.74 9.26 -9.69
N ASN A 262 18.77 8.24 -10.56
CA ASN A 262 19.74 8.17 -11.66
C ASN A 262 19.53 9.31 -12.68
N GLY A 263 18.29 9.66 -13.00
CA GLY A 263 17.97 10.81 -13.85
C GLY A 263 18.53 12.11 -13.29
N ILE A 264 18.29 12.38 -12.01
CA ILE A 264 18.82 13.55 -11.28
C ILE A 264 20.35 13.56 -11.32
N SER A 265 20.99 12.46 -10.94
CA SER A 265 22.45 12.33 -10.91
C SER A 265 23.05 12.63 -12.28
N ARG A 266 22.53 12.02 -13.36
CA ARG A 266 23.03 12.27 -14.72
C ARG A 266 22.79 13.71 -15.16
N ALA A 267 21.60 14.25 -14.95
CA ALA A 267 21.28 15.61 -15.33
C ALA A 267 22.21 16.61 -14.63
N TRP A 268 22.46 16.41 -13.33
CA TRP A 268 23.33 17.25 -12.52
C TRP A 268 24.80 17.15 -12.93
N LEU A 269 25.33 15.95 -13.05
CA LEU A 269 26.73 15.72 -13.40
C LEU A 269 27.05 16.17 -14.82
N ASN A 270 26.14 15.95 -15.77
CA ASN A 270 26.30 16.45 -17.14
C ASN A 270 26.34 17.99 -17.18
N HIS A 271 25.55 18.67 -16.35
CA HIS A 271 25.58 20.13 -16.24
C HIS A 271 26.91 20.63 -15.65
N LYS A 272 27.54 19.86 -14.75
CA LYS A 272 28.89 20.09 -14.25
C LYS A 272 30.01 19.62 -15.20
N HIS A 273 29.68 19.09 -16.38
CA HIS A 273 30.63 18.45 -17.30
C HIS A 273 31.43 17.30 -16.67
N LEU A 274 30.82 16.59 -15.72
CA LEU A 274 31.39 15.43 -15.05
C LEU A 274 30.83 14.12 -15.64
N PRO A 275 31.57 12.99 -15.55
CA PRO A 275 31.09 11.70 -16.01
C PRO A 275 29.79 11.29 -15.30
N PRO A 276 28.79 10.73 -16.02
CA PRO A 276 27.52 10.34 -15.42
C PRO A 276 27.73 9.24 -14.37
N MET A 277 26.84 9.21 -13.37
CA MET A 277 26.85 8.22 -12.32
C MET A 277 25.45 7.65 -12.14
N ASP A 278 25.36 6.32 -12.07
CA ASP A 278 24.15 5.60 -11.72
C ASP A 278 24.29 4.96 -10.35
N PHE A 279 23.25 5.04 -9.54
CA PHE A 279 23.03 4.24 -8.32
C PHE A 279 22.69 2.77 -8.63
N LYS A 280 23.13 2.26 -9.79
CA LYS A 280 22.97 0.85 -10.15
C LYS A 280 23.84 0.03 -9.22
N VAL A 281 23.22 -0.99 -8.64
CA VAL A 281 23.95 -2.00 -7.89
C VAL A 281 24.33 -3.11 -8.87
N PRO A 282 25.62 -3.41 -9.08
CA PRO A 282 26.04 -4.53 -9.94
C PRO A 282 25.31 -5.83 -9.57
N ASN A 283 24.84 -6.56 -10.56
CA ASN A 283 24.11 -7.83 -10.37
C ASN A 283 25.03 -9.02 -10.71
N ASP A 284 26.21 -9.01 -10.12
CA ASP A 284 27.28 -10.00 -10.31
C ASP A 284 27.25 -11.13 -9.27
N GLY A 285 26.26 -11.14 -8.37
CA GLY A 285 26.04 -12.20 -7.38
C GLY A 285 27.06 -12.23 -6.23
N ASN A 286 28.14 -11.43 -6.30
CA ASN A 286 29.13 -11.27 -5.25
C ASN A 286 28.81 -10.05 -4.38
N ILE A 287 27.98 -10.23 -3.35
CA ILE A 287 27.51 -9.16 -2.44
C ILE A 287 28.67 -8.27 -1.94
N GLY A 288 29.83 -8.85 -1.58
CA GLY A 288 30.97 -8.07 -1.08
C GLY A 288 31.66 -7.23 -2.17
N GLY A 289 31.84 -7.80 -3.36
CA GLY A 289 32.37 -7.08 -4.53
C GLY A 289 31.41 -5.99 -5.01
N THR A 290 30.12 -6.30 -5.06
CA THR A 290 29.03 -5.38 -5.41
C THR A 290 28.97 -4.16 -4.48
N VAL A 291 29.09 -4.37 -3.16
CA VAL A 291 29.08 -3.28 -2.16
C VAL A 291 30.35 -2.42 -2.25
N SER A 292 31.51 -3.04 -2.44
CA SER A 292 32.78 -2.32 -2.63
C SER A 292 32.79 -1.49 -3.93
N LEU A 293 32.34 -2.07 -5.04
CA LEU A 293 32.17 -1.36 -6.32
C LEU A 293 31.17 -0.22 -6.20
N TRP A 294 30.04 -0.43 -5.53
CA TRP A 294 29.07 0.62 -5.27
C TRP A 294 29.66 1.74 -4.40
N TRP A 295 30.39 1.40 -3.34
CA TRP A 295 31.06 2.39 -2.48
C TRP A 295 32.11 3.20 -3.24
N ASN A 296 32.91 2.56 -4.08
CA ASN A 296 33.93 3.24 -4.88
C ASN A 296 33.32 4.10 -6.00
N ASN A 297 32.18 3.70 -6.56
CA ASN A 297 31.50 4.46 -7.63
C ASN A 297 30.61 5.59 -7.11
N VAL A 298 29.91 5.37 -5.99
CA VAL A 298 28.91 6.30 -5.43
C VAL A 298 29.45 7.02 -4.20
N GLY A 299 30.07 6.30 -3.27
CA GLY A 299 30.55 6.85 -2.00
C GLY A 299 31.66 7.89 -2.19
N VAL A 300 32.63 7.61 -3.07
CA VAL A 300 33.76 8.53 -3.36
C VAL A 300 33.29 9.80 -4.08
N ARG A 301 32.31 9.66 -4.97
CA ARG A 301 31.82 10.74 -5.83
C ARG A 301 30.55 11.41 -5.32
N LEU A 302 30.13 11.08 -4.10
CA LEU A 302 28.91 11.64 -3.51
C LEU A 302 29.01 13.18 -3.36
N GLY A 303 30.23 13.69 -3.17
CA GLY A 303 30.52 15.13 -3.14
C GLY A 303 30.20 15.85 -4.46
N ASP A 304 30.32 15.17 -5.60
CA ASP A 304 30.01 15.76 -6.93
C ASP A 304 28.53 16.15 -7.05
N LEU A 305 27.66 15.41 -6.35
CA LEU A 305 26.22 15.63 -6.31
C LEU A 305 25.81 16.80 -5.42
N VAL A 306 26.70 17.27 -4.55
CA VAL A 306 26.42 18.41 -3.67
C VAL A 306 26.63 19.71 -4.45
N PRO A 307 25.65 20.63 -4.46
CA PRO A 307 25.84 21.97 -5.01
C PRO A 307 26.93 22.72 -4.24
N SER A 308 27.90 23.27 -4.98
CA SER A 308 28.84 24.26 -4.45
C SER A 308 28.13 25.59 -4.20
N LEU A 309 28.77 26.52 -3.47
CA LEU A 309 28.21 27.87 -3.29
C LEU A 309 27.99 28.59 -4.63
N HIS A 310 28.85 28.36 -5.62
CA HIS A 310 28.68 28.87 -6.98
C HIS A 310 27.44 28.28 -7.64
N ASP A 311 27.26 26.96 -7.56
CA ASP A 311 26.07 26.29 -8.10
C ASP A 311 24.79 26.82 -7.45
N LEU A 312 24.79 26.99 -6.13
CA LEU A 312 23.65 27.55 -5.40
C LEU A 312 23.34 28.98 -5.83
N ALA A 313 24.37 29.83 -5.99
CA ALA A 313 24.19 31.20 -6.46
C ALA A 313 23.55 31.24 -7.86
N ALA A 314 23.96 30.36 -8.77
CA ALA A 314 23.34 30.22 -10.08
C ALA A 314 21.90 29.65 -10.00
N LEU A 315 21.66 28.69 -9.11
CA LEU A 315 20.36 28.03 -8.97
C LEU A 315 19.27 28.96 -8.44
N VAL A 316 19.60 29.89 -7.53
CA VAL A 316 18.63 30.83 -6.94
C VAL A 316 18.30 32.02 -7.85
N GLN A 317 18.94 32.11 -9.02
CA GLN A 317 18.73 33.19 -9.99
C GLN A 317 18.19 32.66 -11.32
N PRO A 318 17.04 31.95 -11.37
CA PRO A 318 16.53 31.35 -12.60
C PRO A 318 16.19 32.37 -13.70
N TRP A 319 16.07 33.66 -13.36
CA TRP A 319 15.89 34.75 -14.34
C TRP A 319 17.13 35.04 -15.18
N THR A 320 18.32 34.57 -14.78
CA THR A 320 19.56 34.71 -15.57
C THR A 320 19.81 33.51 -16.48
N TRP A 321 18.98 32.46 -16.39
CA TRP A 321 19.19 31.22 -17.13
C TRP A 321 18.90 31.39 -18.62
N THR A 322 19.75 30.81 -19.45
CA THR A 322 19.48 30.58 -20.87
C THR A 322 18.30 29.61 -21.04
N ARG A 323 17.74 29.54 -22.25
CA ARG A 323 16.66 28.58 -22.55
C ARG A 323 17.07 27.13 -22.38
N ALA A 324 18.33 26.81 -22.69
CA ALA A 324 18.89 25.48 -22.50
C ALA A 324 18.97 25.11 -21.01
N GLU A 325 19.43 26.05 -20.17
CA GLU A 325 19.47 25.88 -18.72
C GLU A 325 18.07 25.78 -18.11
N LEU A 326 17.11 26.57 -18.60
CA LEU A 326 15.71 26.44 -18.20
C LEU A 326 15.14 25.06 -18.55
N SER A 327 15.40 24.56 -19.75
CA SER A 327 15.00 23.21 -20.17
C SER A 327 15.63 22.12 -19.30
N TRP A 328 16.91 22.27 -18.97
CA TRP A 328 17.62 21.38 -18.05
C TRP A 328 17.01 21.43 -16.64
N GLY A 329 16.80 22.63 -16.10
CA GLY A 329 16.25 22.87 -14.76
C GLY A 329 14.83 22.31 -14.60
N LEU A 330 13.98 22.46 -15.62
CA LEU A 330 12.66 21.82 -15.66
C LEU A 330 12.76 20.29 -15.69
N GLY A 331 13.76 19.74 -16.40
CA GLY A 331 14.01 18.30 -16.45
C GLY A 331 14.45 17.71 -15.12
N ILE A 332 15.45 18.30 -14.48
CA ILE A 332 15.91 17.83 -13.18
C ILE A 332 14.83 18.01 -12.10
N THR A 333 14.05 19.10 -12.16
CA THR A 333 12.90 19.33 -11.25
C THR A 333 11.83 18.26 -11.42
N TYR A 334 11.51 17.88 -12.67
CA TYR A 334 10.60 16.78 -12.95
C TYR A 334 11.07 15.48 -12.28
N ASP A 335 12.33 15.10 -12.45
CA ASP A 335 12.86 13.88 -11.81
C ASP A 335 12.88 13.97 -10.28
N ILE A 336 13.20 15.14 -9.70
CA ILE A 336 13.12 15.37 -8.25
C ILE A 336 11.69 15.14 -7.75
N ILE A 337 10.69 15.71 -8.43
CA ILE A 337 9.28 15.58 -8.07
C ILE A 337 8.86 14.10 -8.02
N PHE A 338 9.20 13.33 -9.06
CA PHE A 338 8.85 11.91 -9.10
C PHE A 338 9.70 11.04 -8.16
N ALA A 339 10.96 11.39 -7.90
CA ALA A 339 11.75 10.74 -6.86
C ALA A 339 11.13 10.93 -5.47
N VAL A 340 10.64 12.14 -5.16
CA VAL A 340 9.93 12.44 -3.92
C VAL A 340 8.60 11.68 -3.85
N ASP A 341 7.79 11.73 -4.91
CA ASP A 341 6.50 11.02 -4.99
C ASP A 341 6.66 9.50 -4.78
N CYS A 342 7.49 8.87 -5.61
CA CYS A 342 7.75 7.44 -5.53
C CYS A 342 8.46 7.06 -4.21
N GLY A 343 9.27 7.97 -3.65
CA GLY A 343 9.97 7.78 -2.37
C GLY A 343 9.00 7.68 -1.21
N TRP A 344 8.07 8.63 -1.10
CA TRP A 344 6.99 8.57 -0.11
C TRP A 344 6.09 7.36 -0.31
N ALA A 345 5.76 7.02 -1.57
CA ALA A 345 5.02 5.81 -1.88
C ALA A 345 5.76 4.55 -1.41
N LEU A 346 7.06 4.45 -1.67
CA LEU A 346 7.91 3.35 -1.23
C LEU A 346 7.90 3.22 0.30
N PHE A 347 8.08 4.31 1.05
CA PHE A 347 7.99 4.28 2.51
C PHE A 347 6.60 3.84 2.99
N GLY A 348 5.54 4.27 2.31
CA GLY A 348 4.18 3.80 2.55
C GLY A 348 4.10 2.28 2.46
N TYR A 349 4.56 1.67 1.37
CA TYR A 349 4.48 0.21 1.19
C TYR A 349 5.45 -0.59 2.07
N ALA A 350 6.67 -0.09 2.26
CA ALA A 350 7.73 -0.79 2.99
C ALA A 350 7.50 -0.76 4.51
N SER A 351 6.83 0.27 5.03
CA SER A 351 6.61 0.43 6.47
C SER A 351 5.15 0.19 6.86
N GLU A 352 4.95 -0.59 7.93
CA GLU A 352 3.69 -0.60 8.66
C GLU A 352 3.99 -0.62 10.15
N SER A 353 3.67 0.47 10.82
CA SER A 353 3.92 0.64 12.23
C SER A 353 2.71 1.26 12.90
N ARG A 354 2.40 0.77 14.11
CA ARG A 354 1.39 1.39 14.97
C ARG A 354 1.74 2.84 15.32
N TRP A 355 3.04 3.15 15.41
CA TRP A 355 3.56 4.46 15.81
C TRP A 355 3.35 5.51 14.71
N LEU A 356 3.35 5.06 13.45
CA LEU A 356 3.11 5.91 12.29
C LEU A 356 1.61 6.04 11.96
N GLY A 357 0.75 5.34 12.69
CA GLY A 357 -0.70 5.33 12.43
C GLY A 357 -1.07 4.87 11.03
N ASN A 358 -0.23 4.06 10.37
CA ASN A 358 -0.37 3.67 8.96
C ASN A 358 -0.76 2.19 8.76
N LYS A 359 -1.42 1.60 9.76
CA LYS A 359 -1.93 0.22 9.66
C LYS A 359 -3.03 0.11 8.62
N THR A 360 -3.01 -0.99 7.87
CA THR A 360 -4.05 -1.25 6.87
C THR A 360 -5.38 -1.59 7.56
N ARG A 361 -6.37 -0.71 7.40
CA ARG A 361 -7.74 -0.87 7.92
C ARG A 361 -8.57 -1.77 7.00
N SER A 362 -8.44 -1.59 5.69
CA SER A 362 -9.10 -2.42 4.68
C SER A 362 -8.35 -2.40 3.35
N VAL A 363 -8.67 -3.36 2.47
CA VAL A 363 -8.15 -3.46 1.10
C VAL A 363 -9.35 -3.54 0.15
N GLU A 364 -9.21 -2.99 -1.05
CA GLU A 364 -10.21 -2.97 -2.12
C GLU A 364 -10.78 -4.38 -2.29
N PRO A 365 -12.08 -4.59 -2.02
CA PRO A 365 -12.65 -5.93 -1.98
C PRO A 365 -13.04 -6.50 -3.35
N THR A 366 -13.06 -5.70 -4.42
CA THR A 366 -13.59 -6.10 -5.73
C THR A 366 -12.49 -6.34 -6.76
N ALA A 367 -12.63 -7.40 -7.57
CA ALA A 367 -11.71 -7.66 -8.68
C ALA A 367 -11.67 -6.50 -9.69
N PHE A 368 -12.80 -5.79 -9.87
CA PHE A 368 -12.87 -4.63 -10.75
C PHE A 368 -12.00 -3.46 -10.27
N GLY A 369 -12.05 -3.10 -8.98
CA GLY A 369 -11.18 -2.06 -8.43
C GLY A 369 -9.69 -2.41 -8.54
N TRP A 370 -9.35 -3.69 -8.33
CA TRP A 370 -7.99 -4.19 -8.59
C TRP A 370 -7.60 -4.07 -10.05
N LEU A 371 -8.45 -4.51 -10.98
CA LEU A 371 -8.19 -4.46 -12.42
C LEU A 371 -7.94 -3.03 -12.89
N VAL A 372 -8.82 -2.08 -12.53
CA VAL A 372 -8.71 -0.67 -12.91
C VAL A 372 -7.42 -0.06 -12.36
N CYS A 373 -7.10 -0.30 -11.08
CA CYS A 373 -5.87 0.20 -10.48
C CYS A 373 -4.62 -0.41 -11.13
N LEU A 374 -4.58 -1.72 -11.31
CA LEU A 374 -3.43 -2.44 -11.86
C LEU A 374 -3.19 -2.11 -13.32
N ALA A 375 -4.24 -1.88 -14.11
CA ALA A 375 -4.13 -1.42 -15.50
C ALA A 375 -3.32 -0.12 -15.64
N CYS A 376 -3.20 0.68 -14.58
CA CYS A 376 -2.39 1.90 -14.57
C CYS A 376 -0.88 1.66 -14.32
N TYR A 377 -0.45 0.42 -14.07
CA TYR A 377 0.95 0.09 -13.72
C TYR A 377 1.53 -1.03 -14.60
N PRO A 378 2.86 -1.06 -14.82
CA PRO A 378 3.51 -2.19 -15.47
C PRO A 378 3.26 -3.50 -14.70
N PRO A 379 3.09 -4.66 -15.36
CA PRO A 379 3.16 -4.89 -16.80
C PRO A 379 1.81 -4.71 -17.51
N PHE A 380 0.79 -4.17 -16.84
CA PHE A 380 -0.57 -4.10 -17.38
C PHE A 380 -0.82 -2.82 -18.19
N ASN A 381 -0.18 -1.71 -17.81
CA ASN A 381 -0.32 -0.44 -18.54
C ASN A 381 0.13 -0.45 -20.02
N PRO A 382 1.05 -1.31 -20.51
CA PRO A 382 1.34 -1.37 -21.94
C PRO A 382 0.13 -1.89 -22.73
N VAL A 383 -0.72 -2.73 -22.13
CA VAL A 383 -1.96 -3.21 -22.77
C VAL A 383 -2.90 -2.03 -23.05
N LEU A 384 -3.07 -1.13 -22.08
CA LEU A 384 -3.81 0.13 -22.32
C LEU A 384 -3.16 0.95 -23.43
N GLY A 385 -1.83 1.06 -23.44
CA GLY A 385 -1.10 1.77 -24.50
C GLY A 385 -1.27 1.16 -25.90
N THR A 386 -1.44 -0.16 -26.02
CA THR A 386 -1.74 -0.84 -27.29
C THR A 386 -3.14 -0.50 -27.81
N TYR A 387 -4.14 -0.42 -26.93
CA TYR A 387 -5.53 -0.15 -27.34
C TYR A 387 -5.92 1.33 -27.34
N LEU A 388 -5.16 2.19 -26.65
CA LEU A 388 -5.32 3.63 -26.58
C LEU A 388 -4.03 4.33 -27.07
N PRO A 389 -3.64 4.15 -28.35
CA PRO A 389 -2.37 4.66 -28.85
C PRO A 389 -2.36 6.20 -28.89
N LEU A 390 -1.31 6.81 -28.33
CA LEU A 390 -1.15 8.27 -28.28
C LEU A 390 -0.11 8.74 -29.31
N GLU A 391 -0.31 8.34 -30.57
CA GLU A 391 0.60 8.67 -31.68
C GLU A 391 0.72 10.17 -31.90
N ASN A 392 1.93 10.62 -32.22
CA ASN A 392 2.21 12.04 -32.46
C ASN A 392 1.68 12.46 -33.83
N GLY A 393 0.87 13.51 -33.84
CA GLY A 393 0.49 14.21 -35.06
C GLY A 393 1.51 15.26 -35.50
N PRO A 394 1.13 16.12 -36.46
CA PRO A 394 1.90 17.30 -36.84
C PRO A 394 2.20 18.19 -35.64
N GLN A 395 3.33 18.90 -35.68
CA GLN A 395 3.69 19.89 -34.67
C GLN A 395 2.75 21.10 -34.76
N LEU A 396 1.83 21.23 -33.79
CA LEU A 396 0.91 22.37 -33.64
C LEU A 396 1.59 23.56 -32.98
N ILE A 397 2.52 23.30 -32.06
CA ILE A 397 3.37 24.30 -31.43
C ILE A 397 4.80 24.00 -31.87
N SER A 398 5.39 24.91 -32.63
CA SER A 398 6.76 24.79 -33.14
C SER A 398 7.75 25.71 -32.43
N THR A 399 7.27 26.64 -31.60
CA THR A 399 8.13 27.59 -30.89
C THR A 399 8.72 26.95 -29.63
N GLU A 400 10.04 27.08 -29.49
CA GLU A 400 10.78 26.63 -28.31
C GLU A 400 10.19 27.24 -27.01
N THR A 401 9.87 28.54 -27.04
CA THR A 401 9.22 29.23 -25.92
C THR A 401 7.88 28.58 -25.54
N GLY A 402 7.06 28.19 -26.53
CA GLY A 402 5.79 27.50 -26.29
C GLY A 402 5.98 26.15 -25.61
N HIS A 403 7.00 25.38 -26.04
CA HIS A 403 7.35 24.11 -25.39
C HIS A 403 7.82 24.30 -23.96
N LEU A 404 8.63 25.33 -23.68
CA LEU A 404 9.11 25.63 -22.34
C LEU A 404 7.97 26.02 -21.40
N TRP A 405 7.01 26.84 -21.85
CA TRP A 405 5.82 27.18 -21.06
C TRP A 405 4.96 25.97 -20.73
N LEU A 406 4.68 25.12 -21.72
CA LEU A 406 3.93 23.88 -21.51
C LEU A 406 4.64 22.96 -20.52
N ARG A 407 5.95 22.77 -20.69
CA ARG A 407 6.76 21.96 -19.78
C ARG A 407 6.78 22.53 -18.36
N GLY A 408 6.91 23.85 -18.22
CA GLY A 408 6.83 24.52 -16.92
C GLY A 408 5.48 24.30 -16.22
N ALA A 409 4.38 24.45 -16.96
CA ALA A 409 3.03 24.18 -16.45
C ALA A 409 2.83 22.69 -16.09
N THR A 410 3.34 21.77 -16.90
CA THR A 410 3.35 20.32 -16.60
C THR A 410 4.11 20.00 -15.31
N VAL A 411 5.33 20.55 -15.15
CA VAL A 411 6.13 20.38 -13.93
C VAL A 411 5.41 20.93 -12.71
N PHE A 412 4.77 22.09 -12.84
CA PHE A 412 3.95 22.66 -11.75
C PHE A 412 2.77 21.75 -11.36
N LEU A 413 2.05 21.20 -12.34
CA LEU A 413 0.97 20.24 -12.06
C LEU A 413 1.51 18.96 -11.39
N PHE A 414 2.65 18.44 -11.81
CA PHE A 414 3.27 17.30 -11.15
C PHE A 414 3.83 17.63 -9.76
N ALA A 415 4.20 18.89 -9.49
CA ALA A 415 4.53 19.30 -8.13
C ALA A 415 3.30 19.21 -7.20
N ILE A 416 2.11 19.60 -7.67
CA ILE A 416 0.86 19.43 -6.93
C ILE A 416 0.51 17.93 -6.78
N TYR A 417 0.74 17.13 -7.84
CA TYR A 417 0.60 15.67 -7.80
C TYR A 417 1.44 15.06 -6.67
N ALA A 418 2.74 15.37 -6.63
CA ALA A 418 3.62 14.87 -5.58
C ALA A 418 3.26 15.42 -4.19
N ALA A 419 2.83 16.68 -4.10
CA ALA A 419 2.36 17.27 -2.85
C ALA A 419 1.13 16.53 -2.26
N ALA A 420 0.28 15.96 -3.11
CA ALA A 420 -0.80 15.08 -2.67
C ALA A 420 -0.25 13.80 -2.02
N THR A 421 0.73 13.14 -2.65
CA THR A 421 1.40 11.96 -2.09
C THR A 421 2.13 12.28 -0.78
N VAL A 422 2.86 13.40 -0.72
CA VAL A 422 3.52 13.89 0.51
C VAL A 422 2.51 14.13 1.62
N SER A 423 1.31 14.63 1.30
CA SER A 423 0.25 14.87 2.30
C SER A 423 -0.24 13.57 2.96
N PHE A 424 -0.21 12.44 2.25
CA PHE A 424 -0.44 11.12 2.83
C PHE A 424 0.66 10.68 3.79
N GLY A 425 1.91 11.08 3.53
CA GLY A 425 3.08 10.61 4.27
C GLY A 425 3.14 9.09 4.30
N PHE A 426 3.31 8.52 5.50
CA PHE A 426 3.39 7.06 5.69
C PHE A 426 2.11 6.28 5.40
N LYS A 427 0.97 6.96 5.18
CA LYS A 427 -0.33 6.33 4.91
C LYS A 427 -0.55 6.03 3.43
N PHE A 428 0.29 6.56 2.53
CA PHE A 428 0.12 6.35 1.10
C PHE A 428 0.11 4.85 0.76
N SER A 429 -0.89 4.42 0.00
CA SER A 429 -0.94 3.09 -0.59
C SER A 429 -2.15 2.95 -1.51
N ASN A 430 -1.90 2.47 -2.73
CA ASN A 430 -2.96 2.03 -3.64
C ASN A 430 -3.74 0.83 -3.08
N LEU A 431 -5.04 0.75 -3.44
CA LEU A 431 -5.95 -0.35 -3.10
C LEU A 431 -6.19 -0.56 -1.59
N THR A 432 -5.67 0.30 -0.71
CA THR A 432 -5.82 0.10 0.74
C THR A 432 -6.27 1.36 1.44
N ASN A 433 -7.13 1.22 2.43
CA ASN A 433 -7.41 2.28 3.40
C ASN A 433 -6.44 2.14 4.59
N ARG A 434 -5.62 3.17 4.82
CA ARG A 434 -4.66 3.27 5.95
C ARG A 434 -4.89 4.54 6.78
N GLY A 435 -6.10 5.08 6.72
CA GLY A 435 -6.52 6.33 7.34
C GLY A 435 -6.80 7.43 6.32
N ILE A 436 -7.76 8.29 6.64
CA ILE A 436 -8.22 9.36 5.75
C ILE A 436 -7.35 10.61 5.91
N VAL A 437 -7.09 11.30 4.81
CA VAL A 437 -6.27 12.51 4.75
C VAL A 437 -7.10 13.64 4.16
N THR A 438 -7.18 14.75 4.89
CA THR A 438 -8.04 15.90 4.56
C THR A 438 -7.24 17.21 4.48
N ARG A 439 -5.91 17.14 4.61
CA ARG A 439 -4.98 18.28 4.62
C ARG A 439 -4.21 18.39 3.31
N GLY A 440 -3.58 19.54 3.08
CA GLY A 440 -2.83 19.80 1.84
C GLY A 440 -3.78 19.94 0.66
N PRO A 441 -3.43 19.43 -0.55
CA PRO A 441 -4.28 19.51 -1.73
C PRO A 441 -5.68 18.89 -1.54
N TYR A 442 -5.82 17.92 -0.63
CA TYR A 442 -7.09 17.26 -0.29
C TYR A 442 -8.14 18.20 0.31
N ARG A 443 -7.79 19.40 0.79
CA ARG A 443 -8.81 20.35 1.27
C ARG A 443 -9.70 20.88 0.15
N PHE A 444 -9.19 20.88 -1.09
CA PHE A 444 -9.86 21.49 -2.23
C PHE A 444 -10.67 20.48 -3.04
N VAL A 445 -10.09 19.30 -3.31
CA VAL A 445 -10.70 18.22 -4.09
C VAL A 445 -10.28 16.87 -3.51
N ARG A 446 -11.09 15.82 -3.68
CA ARG A 446 -10.79 14.50 -3.09
C ARG A 446 -9.71 13.72 -3.84
N HIS A 447 -9.48 13.99 -5.12
CA HIS A 447 -8.46 13.34 -5.95
C HIS A 447 -7.54 14.34 -6.68
N PRO A 448 -6.76 15.17 -5.95
CA PRO A 448 -5.91 16.20 -6.55
C PRO A 448 -4.81 15.61 -7.45
N ALA A 449 -4.26 14.46 -7.06
CA ALA A 449 -3.27 13.75 -7.86
C ALA A 449 -3.83 13.33 -9.23
N TYR A 450 -5.03 12.72 -9.27
CA TYR A 450 -5.62 12.28 -10.54
C TYR A 450 -5.96 13.47 -11.44
N LEU A 451 -6.50 14.56 -10.87
CA LEU A 451 -6.74 15.80 -11.59
C LEU A 451 -5.46 16.32 -12.25
N CYS A 452 -4.43 16.59 -11.44
CA CYS A 452 -3.20 17.22 -11.93
C CYS A 452 -2.47 16.33 -12.94
N LYS A 453 -2.49 15.01 -12.75
CA LYS A 453 -1.91 14.06 -13.70
C LYS A 453 -2.63 14.09 -15.05
N CYS A 454 -3.96 14.04 -15.06
CA CYS A 454 -4.72 14.09 -16.30
C CYS A 454 -4.48 15.44 -17.03
N MET A 455 -4.49 16.56 -16.30
CA MET A 455 -4.19 17.88 -16.88
C MET A 455 -2.77 17.96 -17.44
N ALA A 456 -1.77 17.43 -16.72
CA ALA A 456 -0.39 17.40 -17.17
C ALA A 456 -0.23 16.60 -18.47
N TRP A 457 -0.89 15.45 -18.60
CA TRP A 457 -0.90 14.67 -19.84
C TRP A 457 -1.53 15.41 -21.02
N TRP A 458 -2.59 16.19 -20.80
CA TRP A 458 -3.11 17.06 -21.85
C TRP A 458 -2.03 18.06 -22.29
N LEU A 459 -1.35 18.73 -21.37
CA LEU A 459 -0.29 19.69 -21.70
C LEU A 459 0.88 19.05 -22.45
N GLU A 460 1.30 17.84 -22.06
CA GLU A 460 2.38 17.10 -22.74
C GLU A 460 2.02 16.70 -24.17
N HIS A 461 0.74 16.50 -24.46
CA HIS A 461 0.28 16.02 -25.76
C HIS A 461 -0.22 17.11 -26.70
N ILE A 462 -0.51 18.33 -26.20
CA ILE A 462 -0.92 19.49 -27.00
C ILE A 462 0.01 19.75 -28.20
N PRO A 463 1.36 19.72 -28.08
CA PRO A 463 2.25 20.07 -29.19
C PRO A 463 2.06 19.23 -30.45
N THR A 464 1.57 17.99 -30.31
CA THR A 464 1.39 17.03 -31.41
C THR A 464 -0.02 16.44 -31.43
N MET A 465 -1.01 17.22 -31.00
CA MET A 465 -2.37 16.73 -30.80
C MET A 465 -3.10 16.45 -32.12
N THR A 466 -3.82 15.34 -32.17
CA THR A 466 -4.78 15.01 -33.25
C THR A 466 -6.13 14.69 -32.64
N LEU A 467 -7.20 14.67 -33.44
CA LEU A 467 -8.53 14.29 -32.94
C LEU A 467 -8.53 12.86 -32.36
N THR A 468 -7.86 11.93 -33.05
CA THR A 468 -7.68 10.54 -32.59
C THR A 468 -6.93 10.48 -31.26
N LYS A 469 -5.82 11.22 -31.13
CA LYS A 469 -5.04 11.30 -29.89
C LYS A 469 -5.86 11.89 -28.75
N SER A 470 -6.60 12.98 -28.99
CA SER A 470 -7.51 13.59 -28.02
C SER A 470 -8.58 12.61 -27.54
N PHE A 471 -9.16 11.84 -28.46
CA PHE A 471 -10.16 10.81 -28.12
C PHE A 471 -9.57 9.72 -27.22
N PHE A 472 -8.42 9.15 -27.59
CA PHE A 472 -7.77 8.12 -26.76
C PHE A 472 -7.25 8.66 -25.43
N LEU A 473 -6.75 9.90 -25.40
CA LEU A 473 -6.36 10.56 -24.17
C LEU A 473 -7.55 10.81 -23.24
N THR A 474 -8.72 11.13 -23.80
CA THR A 474 -9.98 11.23 -23.04
C THR A 474 -10.37 9.88 -22.43
N LEU A 475 -10.29 8.79 -23.19
CA LEU A 475 -10.53 7.44 -22.67
C LEU A 475 -9.54 7.05 -21.57
N LEU A 476 -8.25 7.41 -21.74
CA LEU A 476 -7.22 7.19 -20.73
C LEU A 476 -7.52 7.97 -19.44
N CYS A 477 -7.93 9.25 -19.55
CA CYS A 477 -8.40 10.02 -18.40
C CYS A 477 -9.66 9.39 -17.77
N GLY A 478 -10.53 8.79 -18.59
CA GLY A 478 -11.68 8.00 -18.15
C GLY A 478 -11.30 6.80 -17.28
N VAL A 479 -10.18 6.13 -17.55
CA VAL A 479 -9.65 5.06 -16.67
C VAL A 479 -9.29 5.61 -15.28
N TYR A 480 -8.72 6.81 -15.21
CA TYR A 480 -8.42 7.48 -13.94
C TYR A 480 -9.68 7.95 -13.21
N ALA A 481 -10.71 8.38 -13.94
CA ALA A 481 -12.02 8.66 -13.36
C ALA A 481 -12.66 7.38 -12.78
N LEU A 482 -12.59 6.25 -13.50
CA LEU A 482 -13.02 4.94 -13.01
C LEU A 482 -12.25 4.53 -11.76
N ARG A 483 -10.94 4.78 -11.74
CA ARG A 483 -10.09 4.52 -10.57
C ARG A 483 -10.55 5.33 -9.37
N ALA A 484 -10.74 6.64 -9.53
CA ALA A 484 -11.27 7.52 -8.48
C ALA A 484 -12.61 7.01 -7.95
N TRP A 485 -13.52 6.62 -8.85
CA TRP A 485 -14.82 6.06 -8.48
C TRP A 485 -14.70 4.76 -7.67
N THR A 486 -13.83 3.83 -8.09
CA THR A 486 -13.62 2.59 -7.33
C THR A 486 -13.05 2.84 -5.93
N GLU A 487 -12.14 3.81 -5.83
CA GLU A 487 -11.52 4.23 -4.58
C GLU A 487 -12.53 4.91 -3.65
N GLU A 488 -13.35 5.85 -4.15
CA GLU A 488 -14.45 6.49 -3.43
C GLU A 488 -15.46 5.48 -2.89
N ARG A 489 -15.79 4.45 -3.68
CA ARG A 489 -16.69 3.37 -3.26
C ARG A 489 -16.07 2.54 -2.13
N HIS A 490 -14.77 2.23 -2.21
CA HIS A 490 -14.06 1.50 -1.16
C HIS A 490 -13.95 2.32 0.12
N LEU A 491 -13.47 3.56 0.01
CA LEU A 491 -13.29 4.47 1.13
C LEU A 491 -14.61 4.90 1.76
N GLY A 492 -15.71 4.95 1.00
CA GLY A 492 -17.06 5.24 1.49
C GLY A 492 -17.59 4.28 2.55
N MET A 493 -16.95 3.12 2.73
CA MET A 493 -17.22 2.20 3.85
C MET A 493 -16.62 2.68 5.19
N ASP A 494 -15.71 3.65 5.18
CA ASP A 494 -15.11 4.24 6.36
C ASP A 494 -15.93 5.47 6.82
N PRO A 495 -16.42 5.50 8.07
CA PRO A 495 -17.14 6.66 8.61
C PRO A 495 -16.35 7.97 8.49
N GLU A 496 -15.03 7.97 8.73
CA GLU A 496 -14.18 9.16 8.62
C GLU A 496 -14.20 9.74 7.19
N TYR A 497 -14.27 8.86 6.18
CA TYR A 497 -14.32 9.29 4.79
C TYR A 497 -15.67 9.89 4.42
N ARG A 498 -16.78 9.35 4.97
CA ARG A 498 -18.12 9.92 4.75
C ARG A 498 -18.22 11.34 5.31
N GLU A 499 -17.61 11.59 6.47
CA GLU A 499 -17.52 12.96 7.02
C GLU A 499 -16.66 13.87 6.16
N TYR A 500 -15.55 13.36 5.63
CA TYR A 500 -14.71 14.11 4.70
C TYR A 500 -15.46 14.48 3.41
N LYS A 501 -16.28 13.59 2.84
CA LYS A 501 -17.10 13.89 1.65
C LYS A 501 -18.04 15.08 1.85
N LYS A 502 -18.55 15.28 3.07
CA LYS A 502 -19.39 16.45 3.40
C LYS A 502 -18.60 17.76 3.39
N LYS A 503 -17.33 17.72 3.82
CA LYS A 503 -16.46 18.90 3.90
C LYS A 503 -15.86 19.30 2.56
N THR A 504 -15.48 18.31 1.75
CA THR A 504 -14.88 18.53 0.43
C THR A 504 -15.77 17.83 -0.59
N PRO A 505 -16.78 18.51 -1.18
CA PRO A 505 -17.79 17.88 -2.03
C PRO A 505 -17.24 17.46 -3.42
N TRP A 506 -16.15 18.09 -3.87
CA TRP A 506 -15.57 17.92 -5.20
C TRP A 506 -14.63 16.71 -5.29
N VAL A 507 -14.83 15.83 -6.28
CA VAL A 507 -13.97 14.67 -6.58
C VAL A 507 -12.71 15.14 -7.30
N LEU A 508 -12.88 15.83 -8.44
CA LEU A 508 -11.82 16.25 -9.35
C LEU A 508 -11.86 17.76 -9.60
N PHE A 509 -12.98 18.31 -10.07
CA PHE A 509 -13.07 19.71 -10.46
C PHE A 509 -14.01 20.48 -9.51
N PRO A 510 -13.51 21.51 -8.80
CA PRO A 510 -14.36 22.36 -7.99
C PRO A 510 -15.49 22.98 -8.82
N GLY A 511 -16.73 22.89 -8.33
CA GLY A 511 -17.90 23.44 -9.02
C GLY A 511 -18.53 22.52 -10.07
N VAL A 512 -17.90 21.40 -10.44
CA VAL A 512 -18.39 20.50 -11.50
C VAL A 512 -18.56 19.07 -11.02
N TYR A 513 -17.49 18.47 -10.50
CA TYR A 513 -17.48 17.06 -10.11
C TYR A 513 -16.51 16.78 -8.98
#